data_AF-J9GH38-F1
#
_entry.id   AF-J9GH38-F1
#
_cell.length_a   1.000
_cell.length_b   1.000
_cell.length_c   1.000
_cell.angle_alpha   90.00
_cell.angle_beta   90.00
_cell.angle_gamma   90.00
#
_symmetry.space_group_name_H-M   'P 1'
#
loop_
_entity.id
_entity.type
_entity.pdbx_description
1 polymer ?
#
loop_
_entity_poly.entity_id
_entity_poly.type
_entity_poly.pdbx_seq_one_letter_code
_entity_poly.pdbx_strand_id
1 'polypeptide(L)' 'MLTTLSLRDFVIVDSLSLDVCRGFTVLTGETGAGKSILIDALEL' A
#
# COMPACT_ATOMS: atom_id res chain seq x y z
N MET A 1 13.65 6.94 2.40
CA MET A 1 12.42 7.02 3.22
C MET A 1 11.25 7.01 2.26
N LEU A 2 10.28 6.13 2.44
CA LEU A 2 9.11 6.05 1.58
C LEU A 2 8.30 7.34 1.73
N THR A 3 8.02 8.03 0.63
CA THR A 3 7.27 9.31 0.62
C THR A 3 5.91 9.16 -0.03
N THR A 4 5.81 8.29 -1.04
CA THR A 4 4.58 8.04 -1.78
C THR A 4 4.58 6.58 -2.25
N LEU A 5 3.41 5.95 -2.28
CA LEU A 5 3.16 4.64 -2.86
C LEU A 5 2.09 4.80 -3.93
N SER A 6 2.32 4.28 -5.13
CA SER A 6 1.33 4.33 -6.22
C SER A 6 1.23 2.97 -6.89
N LEU A 7 0.01 2.45 -6.99
CA LEU A 7 -0.31 1.19 -7.65
C LEU A 7 -1.22 1.46 -8.84
N ARG A 8 -1.02 0.71 -9.91
CA ARG A 8 -1.87 0.70 -11.10
C ARG A 8 -1.88 -0.70 -11.67
N ASP A 9 -3.07 -1.21 -11.96
CA ASP A 9 -3.27 -2.55 -12.53
C ASP A 9 -2.54 -3.66 -11.74
N PHE A 10 -2.60 -3.60 -10.40
CA PHE A 10 -1.86 -4.50 -9.50
C PHE A 10 -2.80 -5.36 -8.65
N VAL A 11 -2.77 -6.68 -8.86
CA VAL A 11 -3.68 -7.66 -8.23
C VAL A 11 -5.15 -7.31 -8.49
N ILE A 12 -5.87 -6.78 -7.48
CA ILE A 12 -7.27 -6.31 -7.58
C ILE A 12 -7.38 -4.78 -7.53
N VAL A 13 -6.24 -4.08 -7.49
CA VAL A 13 -6.18 -2.63 -7.37
C VAL A 13 -6.00 -2.01 -8.76
N ASP A 14 -7.07 -1.41 -9.27
CA ASP A 14 -7.04 -0.68 -10.54
C ASP A 14 -6.14 0.56 -10.44
N SER A 15 -6.34 1.36 -9.38
CA SER A 15 -5.45 2.48 -9.07
C SER A 15 -5.48 2.84 -7.58
N LEU A 16 -4.31 3.16 -7.05
CA LEU A 16 -4.12 3.65 -5.68
C LEU A 16 -2.97 4.65 -5.65
N SER A 17 -3.12 5.74 -4.91
CA SER A 17 -2.03 6.65 -4.58
C SER A 17 -2.11 7.02 -3.11
N LEU A 18 -1.00 6.86 -2.40
CA LEU A 18 -0.88 7.11 -0.96
C LEU A 18 0.36 7.94 -0.70
N ASP A 19 0.21 9.05 0.00
CA ASP A 19 1.33 9.81 0.55
C ASP A 19 1.68 9.29 1.95
N VAL A 20 2.97 9.02 2.14
CA VAL A 20 3.51 8.48 3.38
C VAL A 20 4.10 9.63 4.19
N CYS A 21 3.41 9.96 5.27
CA CYS A 21 3.85 10.99 6.20
C CYS A 21 5.04 10.53 7.05
N ARG A 22 5.80 11.51 7.55
CA ARG A 22 6.86 11.22 8.52
C ARG A 22 6.27 10.66 9.82
N GLY A 23 7.01 9.76 10.46
CA GLY A 23 6.62 9.14 11.72
C GLY A 23 6.26 7.67 11.54
N PHE A 24 5.28 7.20 12.30
CA PHE A 24 4.84 5.81 12.32
C PHE A 24 3.54 5.66 11.54
N THR A 25 3.60 5.00 10.39
CA THR A 25 2.43 4.70 9.56
C THR A 25 1.89 3.32 9.93
N VAL A 26 0.60 3.24 10.24
CA VAL A 26 -0.09 1.98 10.58
C VAL A 26 -1.03 1.61 9.45
N LEU A 27 -0.86 0.40 8.92
CA LEU A 27 -1.79 -0.18 7.97
C LEU A 27 -2.81 -1.07 8.70
N THR A 28 -4.11 -0.79 8.52
CA THR A 28 -5.21 -1.56 9.13
C THR A 28 -6.14 -2.14 8.05
N GLY A 29 -6.97 -3.11 8.42
CA GLY A 29 -7.97 -3.72 7.53
C GLY A 29 -8.58 -4.98 8.13
N GLU A 30 -9.76 -5.40 7.66
CA GLU A 30 -10.50 -6.57 8.19
C GLU A 30 -9.77 -7.90 7.95
N THR A 31 -9.43 -8.25 6.70
CA THR A 31 -8.66 -9.48 6.38
C THR A 31 -8.14 -9.53 4.92
N GLY A 32 -6.98 -10.19 4.76
CA GLY A 32 -6.59 -10.94 3.55
C GLY A 32 -6.01 -10.16 2.37
N ALA A 33 -6.81 -9.30 1.74
CA ALA A 33 -6.45 -8.74 0.43
C ALA A 33 -5.75 -7.39 0.53
N GLY A 34 -6.43 -6.37 1.08
CA GLY A 34 -5.93 -4.99 1.02
C GLY A 34 -4.58 -4.78 1.71
N LYS A 35 -4.36 -5.43 2.88
CA LYS A 35 -3.08 -5.32 3.59
C LYS A 35 -1.96 -6.08 2.90
N SER A 36 -2.19 -7.33 2.49
CA SER A 36 -1.15 -8.15 1.88
C SER A 36 -0.70 -7.56 0.53
N ILE A 37 -1.63 -7.07 -0.28
CA ILE A 37 -1.33 -6.38 -1.55
C ILE A 37 -0.38 -5.20 -1.33
N LEU A 38 -0.60 -4.41 -0.27
CA LEU A 38 0.26 -3.27 0.05
C LEU A 38 1.64 -3.69 0.54
N ILE A 39 1.74 -4.80 1.28
CA ILE A 39 3.03 -5.37 1.69
C ILE A 39 3.77 -5.92 0.47
N ASP A 40 3.11 -6.71 -0.37
CA ASP A 40 3.68 -7.28 -1.61
C ASP A 40 4.19 -6.17 -2.54
N ALA A 41 3.46 -5.04 -2.62
CA ALA A 41 3.89 -3.90 -3.42
C ALA A 41 5.08 -3.13 -2.84
N LEU A 42 5.34 -3.23 -1.54
CA LEU A 42 6.51 -2.61 -0.89
C LEU A 42 7.77 -3.48 -0.96
N GLU A 43 7.63 -4.78 -1.24
CA GLU A 43 8.76 -5.71 -1.40
C GLU A 43 9.42 -5.65 -2.79
N LEU A 44 8.76 -5.05 -3.77
CA LEU A 44 9.26 -4.81 -5.14
C LEU A 44 10.10 -3.53 -5.23
#